data_AF-A0A7S1FEF9-F1
#
_entry.id   AF-A0A7S1FEF9-F1
#
_cell.length_a   1.000
_cell.length_b   1.000
_cell.length_c   1.000
_cell.angle_alpha   90.00
_cell.angle_beta   90.00
_cell.angle_gamma   90.00
#
_symmetry.space_group_name_H-M   'P 1'
#
loop_
_entity.id
_entity.type
_entity.pdbx_description
1 polymer ?
#
loop_
_entity_poly.entity_id
_entity_poly.type
_entity_poly.pdbx_seq_one_letter_code
_entity_poly.pdbx_strand_id
1 'polypeptide(L)'
;CPMEISTYFRINNQESGQFERTLIVAEEGSYVSYLEGCTAPMFDSKQLHAAVVELHCSKDAEIKYSTVQNWYAGDKDGRGGILNLVTKRGLCHGDDSKISWTQVETGSAVTWKYPSCVLRGDRSIGEFYSV
;
A
#
# COMPACT_ATOMS: atom_id res chain seq x y z
N CYS A 1 14.44 -12.00 -4.74
CA CYS A 1 14.71 -11.11 -5.89
C CYS A 1 15.97 -10.31 -5.58
N PRO A 2 16.96 -10.23 -6.49
CA PRO A 2 18.19 -9.46 -6.26
C PRO A 2 17.99 -7.94 -6.34
N MET A 3 16.81 -7.47 -6.74
CA MET A 3 16.48 -6.06 -6.95
C MET A 3 15.12 -5.73 -6.33
N GLU A 4 14.95 -4.48 -5.89
CA GLU A 4 13.67 -3.98 -5.40
C GLU A 4 12.75 -3.65 -6.58
N ILE A 5 11.50 -4.08 -6.49
CA ILE A 5 10.48 -3.77 -7.49
C ILE A 5 9.82 -2.48 -7.04
N SER A 6 9.74 -1.48 -7.92
CA SER A 6 9.05 -0.23 -7.61
C SER A 6 8.00 0.08 -8.67
N THR A 7 6.85 0.56 -8.22
CA THR A 7 5.81 1.14 -9.08
C THR A 7 5.45 2.51 -8.57
N TYR A 8 5.33 3.46 -9.48
CA TYR A 8 4.97 4.82 -9.17
C TYR A 8 3.66 5.18 -9.86
N PHE A 9 2.64 5.50 -9.07
CA PHE A 9 1.35 5.93 -9.56
C PHE A 9 1.24 7.46 -9.48
N ARG A 10 0.73 8.06 -10.56
CA ARG A 10 0.51 9.50 -10.66
C ARG A 10 -0.91 9.76 -11.15
N ILE A 11 -1.70 10.47 -10.34
CA ILE A 11 -3.03 10.94 -10.73
C ILE A 11 -2.84 12.11 -11.70
N ASN A 12 -3.25 11.96 -12.96
CA ASN A 12 -3.08 13.00 -13.98
C ASN A 12 -4.40 13.59 -14.49
N ASN A 13 -5.55 13.06 -14.07
CA ASN A 13 -6.87 13.49 -14.58
C ASN A 13 -7.75 14.03 -13.44
N GLN A 14 -8.39 15.17 -13.71
CA GLN A 14 -9.06 16.06 -12.74
C GLN A 14 -10.47 15.60 -12.33
N GLU A 15 -11.07 14.65 -13.06
CA GLU A 15 -12.44 14.16 -12.81
C GLU A 15 -12.51 12.65 -12.53
N SER A 16 -11.37 11.96 -12.42
CA SER A 16 -11.36 10.49 -12.29
C SER A 16 -10.97 10.04 -10.88
N GLY A 17 -11.75 9.11 -10.33
CA GLY A 17 -11.26 8.28 -9.23
C GLY A 17 -10.15 7.33 -9.71
N GLN A 18 -9.06 7.20 -8.96
CA GLN A 18 -8.04 6.19 -9.21
C GLN A 18 -8.42 4.90 -8.49
N PHE A 19 -8.57 3.82 -9.26
CA PHE A 19 -8.81 2.49 -8.75
C PHE A 19 -7.67 1.58 -9.19
N GLU A 20 -7.07 0.87 -8.24
CA GLU A 20 -5.99 -0.07 -8.53
C GLU A 20 -6.04 -1.29 -7.63
N ARG A 21 -5.53 -2.41 -8.15
CA ARG A 21 -5.39 -3.65 -7.40
C ARG A 21 -3.99 -4.20 -7.59
N THR A 22 -3.30 -4.43 -6.48
CA THR A 22 -1.99 -5.06 -6.44
C THR A 22 -2.13 -6.44 -5.81
N LEU A 23 -1.67 -7.48 -6.50
CA LEU A 23 -1.53 -8.83 -5.98
C LEU A 23 -0.06 -9.24 -6.04
N ILE A 24 0.52 -9.57 -4.90
CA ILE A 24 1.88 -10.10 -4.80
C ILE A 24 1.82 -11.51 -4.22
N VAL A 25 2.41 -12.46 -4.93
CA VAL A 25 2.54 -13.85 -4.49
C VAL A 25 4.02 -14.17 -4.34
N ALA A 26 4.44 -14.51 -3.12
CA ALA A 26 5.78 -14.96 -2.80
C ALA A 26 5.75 -16.47 -2.55
N GLU A 27 6.33 -17.23 -3.48
CA GLU A 27 6.48 -18.69 -3.41
C GLU A 27 7.46 -19.14 -2.31
N GLU A 28 7.53 -20.44 -2.03
CA GLU A 28 8.35 -20.99 -0.95
C GLU A 28 9.83 -20.54 -1.04
N GLY A 29 10.37 -20.08 0.10
CA GLY A 29 11.75 -19.60 0.22
C GLY A 29 12.06 -18.32 -0.56
N SER A 30 11.04 -17.65 -1.13
CA SER A 30 11.25 -16.45 -1.93
C SER A 30 11.30 -15.18 -1.08
N TYR A 31 11.99 -14.17 -1.62
CA TYR A 31 12.09 -12.84 -1.03
C TYR A 31 11.68 -11.78 -2.06
N VAL A 32 10.77 -10.88 -1.69
CA VAL A 32 10.37 -9.73 -2.49
C VAL A 32 10.36 -8.44 -1.66
N SER A 33 11.00 -7.40 -2.18
CA SER A 33 10.90 -6.03 -1.67
C SER A 33 10.18 -5.20 -2.72
N TYR A 34 9.04 -4.65 -2.36
CA TYR A 34 8.17 -3.87 -3.24
C TYR A 34 7.92 -2.47 -2.66
N LEU A 35 8.13 -1.45 -3.50
CA LEU A 35 7.92 -0.05 -3.18
C LEU A 35 6.82 0.55 -4.05
N GLU A 36 5.78 1.06 -3.41
CA GLU A 36 4.69 1.82 -4.02
C GLU A 36 4.89 3.31 -3.75
N GLY A 37 5.06 4.11 -4.80
CA GLY A 37 5.09 5.56 -4.71
C GLY A 37 3.81 6.17 -5.29
N CYS A 38 3.19 7.12 -4.59
CA CYS A 38 2.03 7.85 -5.10
C CYS A 38 2.16 9.37 -4.91
N THR A 39 1.81 10.13 -5.94
CA THR A 39 1.68 11.60 -5.86
C THR A 39 0.44 12.11 -6.59
N ALA A 40 -0.16 13.17 -6.05
CA ALA A 40 -1.24 13.91 -6.72
C ALA A 40 -0.86 15.37 -6.99
N PRO A 41 -1.27 15.92 -8.15
CA PRO A 41 -1.34 17.36 -8.39
C PRO A 41 -2.39 18.03 -7.50
N MET A 42 -2.26 19.34 -7.31
CA MET A 42 -3.29 20.16 -6.69
C MET A 42 -4.46 20.35 -7.65
N PHE A 43 -5.63 19.83 -7.28
CA PHE A 43 -6.88 20.06 -7.99
C PHE A 43 -7.93 20.64 -7.05
N ASP A 44 -8.82 21.48 -7.58
CA ASP A 44 -9.91 22.12 -6.83
C ASP A 44 -11.08 21.15 -6.53
N SER A 45 -11.16 20.03 -7.27
CA SER A 45 -12.13 18.95 -7.06
C SER A 45 -11.58 17.89 -6.11
N LYS A 46 -12.44 17.35 -5.22
CA LYS A 46 -12.08 16.19 -4.39
C LYS A 46 -11.84 14.98 -5.28
N GLN A 47 -10.70 14.32 -5.10
CA GLN A 47 -10.36 13.10 -5.84
C GLN A 47 -10.43 11.88 -4.92
N LEU A 48 -10.92 10.77 -5.46
CA LEU A 48 -10.95 9.49 -4.77
C LEU A 48 -9.76 8.63 -5.19
N HIS A 49 -8.98 8.16 -4.23
CA HIS A 49 -8.01 7.09 -4.42
C HIS A 49 -8.49 5.86 -3.63
N ALA A 50 -8.88 4.82 -4.36
CA ALA A 50 -9.38 3.57 -3.77
C ALA A 50 -8.57 2.38 -4.29
N ALA A 51 -7.69 1.85 -3.45
CA ALA A 51 -6.81 0.75 -3.82
C ALA A 51 -7.09 -0.52 -3.00
N VAL A 52 -6.77 -1.66 -3.60
CA VAL A 52 -6.79 -2.96 -2.95
C VAL A 52 -5.42 -3.62 -3.09
N VAL A 53 -4.82 -4.02 -1.96
CA VAL A 53 -3.55 -4.73 -1.96
C VAL A 53 -3.73 -6.09 -1.28
N GLU A 54 -3.32 -7.13 -1.99
CA GLU A 54 -3.34 -8.51 -1.51
C GLU A 54 -1.93 -9.10 -1.59
N LEU A 55 -1.45 -9.62 -0.46
CA LEU A 55 -0.18 -10.32 -0.39
C LEU A 55 -0.42 -11.77 0.01
N HIS A 56 0.22 -12.70 -0.67
CA HIS A 56 0.23 -14.12 -0.33
C HIS A 56 1.68 -14.57 -0.12
N CYS A 57 2.01 -15.00 1.10
CA CYS A 57 3.35 -15.38 1.49
C CYS A 57 3.42 -16.86 1.87
N SER A 58 4.09 -17.67 1.04
CA SER A 58 4.27 -19.11 1.25
C SER A 58 5.35 -19.41 2.30
N LYS A 59 5.60 -20.69 2.56
CA LYS A 59 6.53 -21.15 3.59
C LYS A 59 7.94 -20.58 3.39
N ASP A 60 8.62 -20.21 4.47
CA ASP A 60 9.97 -19.64 4.47
C ASP A 60 10.13 -18.37 3.58
N ALA A 61 9.04 -17.77 3.13
CA ALA A 61 9.06 -16.62 2.23
C ALA A 61 8.96 -15.29 3.00
N GLU A 62 9.45 -14.21 2.40
CA GLU A 62 9.40 -12.87 2.97
C GLU A 62 8.94 -11.83 1.94
N ILE A 63 7.93 -11.04 2.33
CA ILE A 63 7.43 -9.88 1.57
C ILE A 63 7.67 -8.62 2.38
N LYS A 64 8.40 -7.66 1.80
CA LYS A 64 8.47 -6.28 2.28
C LYS A 64 7.66 -5.38 1.36
N TYR A 65 6.63 -4.77 1.92
CA TYR A 65 5.75 -3.84 1.21
C TYR A 65 5.94 -2.44 1.79
N SER A 66 6.48 -1.53 0.97
CA SER A 66 6.75 -0.15 1.38
C SER A 66 5.90 0.82 0.58
N THR A 67 5.32 1.82 1.24
CA THR A 67 4.55 2.88 0.59
C THR A 67 5.05 4.26 0.95
N VAL A 68 5.25 5.10 -0.06
CA VAL A 68 5.53 6.53 0.11
C VAL A 68 4.48 7.31 -0.65
N GLN A 69 3.57 7.94 0.09
CA GLN A 69 2.47 8.70 -0.51
C GLN A 69 2.49 10.15 -0.05
N ASN A 70 2.53 11.07 -1.01
CA ASN A 70 2.44 12.51 -0.76
C ASN A 70 1.26 13.09 -1.54
N TRP A 71 0.20 13.41 -0.81
CA TRP A 71 -1.07 13.87 -1.34
C TRP A 71 -1.28 15.37 -1.14
N TYR A 72 -2.30 15.91 -1.82
CA TYR A 72 -2.79 17.26 -1.59
C TYR A 72 -3.98 17.23 -0.62
N ALA A 73 -3.93 18.06 0.43
CA ALA A 73 -4.89 18.02 1.55
C ALA A 73 -6.16 18.83 1.26
N GLY A 74 -6.16 19.59 0.16
CA GLY A 74 -7.14 20.62 -0.11
C GLY A 74 -6.70 21.99 0.40
N ASP A 75 -7.51 22.99 0.10
CA ASP A 75 -7.30 24.36 0.57
C ASP A 75 -7.92 24.60 1.96
N LYS A 76 -7.70 25.79 2.51
CA LYS A 76 -8.23 26.24 3.81
C LYS A 76 -9.76 26.28 3.87
N ASP A 77 -10.44 26.32 2.72
CA ASP A 77 -11.89 26.40 2.59
C ASP A 77 -12.49 24.99 2.35
N GLY A 78 -11.66 23.94 2.39
CA GLY A 78 -12.05 22.54 2.26
C GLY A 78 -12.30 22.08 0.81
N ARG A 79 -11.83 22.86 -0.17
CA ARG A 79 -11.88 22.50 -1.61
C ARG A 79 -10.68 21.67 -2.00
N GLY A 80 -10.87 20.81 -2.99
CA GLY A 80 -9.86 19.84 -3.38
C GLY A 80 -9.62 18.78 -2.32
N GLY A 81 -8.47 18.12 -2.43
CA GLY A 81 -8.04 17.13 -1.47
C GLY A 81 -8.28 15.69 -1.90
N ILE A 82 -7.41 14.78 -1.43
CA ILE A 82 -7.50 13.35 -1.71
C ILE A 82 -8.24 12.61 -0.60
N LEU A 83 -9.23 11.81 -0.98
CA LEU A 83 -9.83 10.77 -0.15
C LEU A 83 -9.09 9.45 -0.41
N ASN A 84 -8.28 9.03 0.56
CA ASN A 84 -7.41 7.87 0.45
C ASN A 84 -8.03 6.67 1.18
N LEU A 85 -8.81 5.86 0.45
CA LEU A 85 -9.62 4.76 0.97
C LEU A 85 -9.06 3.41 0.49
N VAL A 86 -8.14 2.83 1.25
CA VAL A 86 -7.39 1.65 0.78
C VAL A 86 -7.53 0.47 1.72
N THR A 87 -7.75 -0.70 1.13
CA THR A 87 -7.74 -1.97 1.85
C THR A 87 -6.48 -2.73 1.50
N LYS A 88 -5.60 -2.95 2.48
CA LYS A 88 -4.39 -3.76 2.32
C LYS A 88 -4.44 -4.97 3.25
N ARG A 89 -4.23 -6.17 2.71
CA ARG A 89 -4.21 -7.40 3.52
C ARG A 89 -3.15 -8.37 3.01
N GLY A 90 -2.33 -8.85 3.93
CA GLY A 90 -1.35 -9.90 3.70
C GLY A 90 -1.77 -11.18 4.40
N LEU A 91 -1.58 -12.31 3.72
CA LEU A 91 -1.74 -13.64 4.26
C LEU A 91 -0.35 -14.29 4.39
N CYS A 92 0.12 -14.44 5.62
CA CYS A 92 1.25 -15.28 5.96
C CYS A 92 0.75 -16.74 5.95
N HIS A 93 0.72 -17.34 4.77
CA HIS A 93 0.04 -18.62 4.54
C HIS A 93 0.85 -19.81 5.04
N GLY A 94 2.14 -19.85 4.71
CA GLY A 94 3.03 -20.95 5.06
C GLY A 94 3.79 -20.72 6.37
N ASP A 95 4.36 -21.78 6.91
CA ASP A 95 5.18 -21.71 8.12
C ASP A 95 6.40 -20.81 7.91
N ASP A 96 6.83 -20.12 8.98
CA ASP A 96 7.98 -19.21 8.97
C ASP A 96 7.86 -18.06 7.93
N SER A 97 6.66 -17.83 7.38
CA SER A 97 6.41 -16.74 6.44
C SER A 97 6.40 -15.37 7.12
N LYS A 98 6.93 -14.36 6.43
CA LYS A 98 7.08 -13.00 6.97
C LYS A 98 6.51 -11.95 6.02
N ILE A 99 5.65 -11.07 6.54
CA ILE A 99 5.17 -9.88 5.83
C ILE A 99 5.49 -8.64 6.67
N SER A 100 6.21 -7.69 6.08
CA SER A 100 6.51 -6.40 6.68
C SER A 100 5.87 -5.27 5.86
N TRP A 101 5.04 -4.47 6.52
CA TRP A 101 4.45 -3.26 5.97
C TRP A 101 5.18 -2.03 6.49
N THR A 102 5.61 -1.15 5.59
CA THR A 102 6.20 0.14 5.93
C THR A 102 5.46 1.23 5.18
N GLN A 103 4.97 2.25 5.87
CA GLN A 103 4.29 3.36 5.22
C GLN A 103 4.78 4.71 5.73
N VAL A 104 4.93 5.64 4.80
CA VAL A 104 5.12 7.07 5.05
C VAL A 104 4.07 7.81 4.24
N GLU A 105 3.16 8.49 4.94
CA GLU A 105 2.00 9.09 4.30
C GLU A 105 1.73 10.51 4.79
N THR A 106 1.52 11.42 3.86
CA THR A 106 1.25 12.82 4.19
C THR A 106 0.28 13.46 3.21
N GLY A 107 -0.44 14.46 3.71
CA GLY A 107 -1.13 15.43 2.86
C GLY A 107 -2.45 14.97 2.26
N SER A 108 -3.10 13.90 2.71
CA SER A 108 -4.48 13.60 2.26
C SER A 108 -5.51 14.40 3.06
N ALA A 109 -6.65 14.70 2.45
CA ALA A 109 -7.77 15.33 3.16
C ALA A 109 -8.40 14.34 4.16
N VAL A 110 -8.52 13.07 3.75
CA VAL A 110 -8.96 11.97 4.60
C VAL A 110 -8.15 10.73 4.24
N THR A 111 -7.64 10.03 5.27
CA THR A 111 -7.04 8.71 5.12
C THR A 111 -7.86 7.69 5.88
N TRP A 112 -8.29 6.63 5.20
CA TRP A 112 -8.95 5.49 5.82
C TRP A 112 -8.31 4.18 5.37
N LYS A 113 -7.37 3.69 6.18
CA LYS A 113 -6.56 2.51 5.86
C LYS A 113 -6.23 1.70 7.10
N TYR A 114 -6.30 0.38 6.94
CA TYR A 114 -5.90 -0.57 7.97
C TYR A 114 -5.14 -1.75 7.34
N PRO A 115 -3.86 -1.57 6.98
CA PRO A 115 -3.02 -2.68 6.53
C PRO A 115 -3.01 -3.78 7.60
N SER A 116 -3.24 -5.01 7.16
CA SER A 116 -3.45 -6.14 8.06
C SER A 116 -2.59 -7.35 7.65
N CYS A 117 -2.14 -8.12 8.64
CA CYS A 117 -1.53 -9.44 8.43
C CYS A 117 -2.42 -10.53 9.04
N VAL A 118 -2.71 -11.57 8.27
CA VAL A 118 -3.30 -12.82 8.75
C VAL A 118 -2.17 -13.81 8.96
N LEU A 119 -1.85 -14.09 10.22
CA LEU A 119 -0.79 -15.02 10.63
C LEU A 119 -1.36 -16.44 10.71
N ARG A 120 -1.29 -17.19 9.60
CA ARG A 120 -1.90 -18.52 9.49
C ARG A 120 -0.87 -19.64 9.68
N GLY A 121 0.33 -19.50 9.10
CA GLY A 121 1.39 -20.49 9.25
C GLY A 121 2.04 -20.46 10.64
N ASP A 122 2.58 -21.58 11.07
CA ASP A 122 3.30 -21.66 12.34
C ASP A 122 4.53 -20.75 12.29
N ARG A 123 4.80 -20.03 13.39
CA ARG A 123 5.92 -19.07 13.50
C ARG A 123 5.91 -17.94 12.47
N SER A 124 4.77 -17.71 11.80
CA SER A 124 4.64 -16.58 10.87
C SER A 124 4.73 -15.23 11.58
N ILE A 125 5.25 -14.22 10.88
CA ILE A 125 5.55 -12.90 11.42
C ILE A 125 4.87 -11.82 10.57
N GLY A 126 4.21 -10.88 11.26
CA GLY A 126 3.67 -9.67 10.67
C GLY A 126 4.31 -8.45 11.34
N GLU A 127 4.87 -7.55 10.55
CA GLU A 127 5.43 -6.28 11.03
C GLU A 127 4.68 -5.11 10.37
N PHE A 128 4.51 -4.02 11.12
CA PHE A 128 3.85 -2.81 10.62
C PHE A 128 4.55 -1.57 11.18
N TYR A 129 4.99 -0.70 10.27
CA TYR A 129 5.63 0.58 10.57
C TYR A 129 4.87 1.69 9.84
N SER A 130 4.43 2.72 10.55
CA SER A 130 3.68 3.85 9.99
C SER A 130 4.22 5.15 10.51
N VAL A 131 4.42 6.09 9.58
CA VAL A 131 4.73 7.50 9.84
C VAL A 131 3.68 8.37 9.17
#